data_AF-A0A645BHY0-F1
#
_entry.id   AF-A0A645BHY0-F1
#
_cell.length_a   1.000
_cell.length_b   1.000
_cell.length_c   1.000
_cell.angle_alpha   90.00
_cell.angle_beta   90.00
_cell.angle_gamma   90.00
#
_symmetry.space_group_name_H-M   'P 1'
#
loop_
_entity.id
_entity.type
_entity.pdbx_description
1 polymer ?
#
loop_
_entity_poly.entity_id
_entity_poly.type
_entity_poly.pdbx_seq_one_letter_code
_entity_poly.pdbx_strand_id
1 'polypeptide(L)'
;MLTRHAAQNLYAPLRTVEPVAGIGRVNLRRGLALDTLLPTLPVHARALAAWRLEDQWVTAVRLTNTAARWLDLDPRALQGNFVAATFQHPNLGPAGTPSDTTVLYLVTRGHGLAESLLPALSPIDASVNLPPAAAAGSTGGARDEK
;
A
#
# COMPACT_ATOMS: atom_id res chain seq x y z
N MET A 1 -13.29 -5.28 -19.67
CA MET A 1 -14.34 -6.11 -19.03
C MET A 1 -14.01 -6.48 -17.57
N LEU A 2 -12.75 -6.78 -17.24
CA LEU A 2 -12.33 -7.23 -15.90
C LEU A 2 -12.56 -6.19 -14.78
N THR A 3 -12.29 -4.91 -15.04
CA THR A 3 -12.55 -3.82 -14.09
C THR A 3 -14.03 -3.69 -13.73
N ARG A 4 -14.93 -3.93 -14.71
CA ARG A 4 -16.39 -3.94 -14.50
C ARG A 4 -16.82 -5.09 -13.59
N HIS A 5 -16.26 -6.29 -13.81
CA HIS A 5 -16.56 -7.48 -13.00
C HIS A 5 -16.05 -7.34 -11.54
N ALA A 6 -14.88 -6.72 -11.35
CA ALA A 6 -14.33 -6.46 -10.02
C ALA A 6 -15.21 -5.46 -9.24
N ALA A 7 -15.65 -4.38 -9.87
CA ALA A 7 -16.54 -3.40 -9.25
C ALA A 7 -17.92 -4.01 -8.88
N GLN A 8 -18.48 -4.85 -9.75
CA GLN A 8 -19.74 -5.56 -9.48
C GLN A 8 -19.62 -6.52 -8.29
N ASN A 9 -18.53 -7.28 -8.17
CA ASN A 9 -18.29 -8.16 -7.01
C ASN A 9 -18.19 -7.42 -5.67
N LEU A 10 -17.75 -6.17 -5.69
CA LEU A 10 -17.48 -5.42 -4.47
C LEU A 10 -18.70 -4.64 -3.95
N TYR A 11 -19.61 -4.24 -4.85
CA TYR A 11 -20.76 -3.38 -4.52
C TYR A 11 -22.13 -4.02 -4.78
N ALA A 12 -22.21 -5.15 -5.50
CA ALA A 12 -23.46 -5.87 -5.68
C ALA A 12 -23.60 -7.01 -4.66
N PRO A 13 -24.84 -7.32 -4.19
CA PRO A 13 -25.11 -8.54 -3.45
C PRO A 13 -24.58 -9.73 -4.27
N LEU A 14 -23.93 -10.71 -3.62
CA LEU A 14 -23.22 -11.85 -4.23
C LEU A 14 -24.03 -12.72 -5.22
N ARG A 15 -25.31 -12.40 -5.43
CA ARG A 15 -26.30 -13.13 -6.22
C ARG A 15 -26.44 -12.60 -7.66
N THR A 16 -25.79 -11.51 -8.03
CA THR A 16 -25.91 -10.88 -9.37
C THR A 16 -24.59 -10.75 -10.12
N VAL A 17 -23.49 -11.28 -9.57
CA VAL A 17 -22.24 -11.35 -10.31
C VAL A 17 -22.28 -12.59 -11.19
N GLU A 18 -22.57 -12.37 -12.46
CA GLU A 18 -22.52 -13.42 -13.46
C GLU A 18 -21.08 -13.93 -13.56
N PRO A 19 -20.81 -15.22 -13.30
CA PRO A 19 -19.47 -15.78 -13.39
C PRO A 19 -19.01 -15.67 -14.84
N VAL A 20 -18.10 -14.73 -15.12
CA VAL A 20 -17.49 -14.62 -16.44
C VAL A 20 -16.49 -15.77 -16.55
N ALA A 21 -16.72 -16.67 -17.49
CA ALA A 21 -15.83 -17.79 -17.78
C ALA A 21 -14.38 -17.30 -17.91
N GLY A 22 -13.46 -17.93 -17.18
CA GLY A 22 -12.03 -17.59 -17.20
C GLY A 22 -11.55 -16.69 -16.06
N ILE A 23 -12.45 -16.09 -15.26
CA ILE A 23 -12.05 -15.30 -14.08
C ILE A 23 -11.90 -16.22 -12.85
N GLY A 24 -10.66 -16.48 -12.43
CA GLY A 24 -10.34 -17.19 -11.19
C GLY A 24 -10.08 -16.24 -10.03
N ARG A 25 -10.67 -16.48 -8.84
CA ARG A 25 -10.29 -15.77 -7.61
C ARG A 25 -8.91 -16.23 -7.18
N VAL A 26 -8.04 -15.29 -6.81
CA VAL A 26 -6.69 -15.61 -6.38
C VAL A 26 -6.58 -15.46 -4.87
N ASN A 27 -5.96 -16.45 -4.23
CA ASN A 27 -5.54 -16.34 -2.84
C ASN A 27 -4.44 -15.29 -2.70
N LEU A 28 -4.79 -14.17 -2.07
CA LEU A 28 -3.83 -13.18 -1.62
C LEU A 28 -3.09 -13.70 -0.39
N ARG A 29 -1.77 -13.47 -0.33
CA ARG A 29 -1.01 -13.70 0.91
C ARG A 29 -1.53 -12.72 1.97
N ARG A 30 -1.82 -13.24 3.17
CA ARG A 30 -2.15 -12.40 4.34
C ARG A 30 -0.92 -11.56 4.68
N GLY A 31 -1.11 -10.25 4.89
CA GLY A 31 -0.01 -9.34 5.24
C GLY A 31 0.85 -8.88 4.07
N LEU A 32 0.29 -8.78 2.85
CA LEU A 32 0.98 -8.13 1.74
C LEU A 32 1.33 -6.68 2.12
N ALA A 33 2.62 -6.38 2.19
CA ALA A 33 3.13 -5.03 2.46
C ALA A 33 2.79 -4.12 1.26
N LEU A 34 1.96 -3.11 1.51
CA LEU A 34 1.49 -2.14 0.50
C LEU A 34 1.85 -0.70 0.90
N ASP A 35 2.63 -0.54 1.95
CA ASP A 35 3.23 0.71 2.44
C ASP A 35 4.04 1.43 1.36
N THR A 36 4.66 0.69 0.43
CA THR A 36 5.38 1.29 -0.70
C THR A 36 4.49 1.72 -1.86
N LEU A 37 3.20 1.40 -1.87
CA LEU A 37 2.34 1.61 -3.05
C LEU A 37 2.13 3.10 -3.37
N LEU A 38 1.98 3.93 -2.33
CA LEU A 38 1.77 5.39 -2.43
C LEU A 38 2.61 6.09 -1.35
N PRO A 39 3.96 6.06 -1.46
CA PRO A 39 4.84 6.46 -0.36
C PRO A 39 4.82 7.96 -0.07
N THR A 40 4.30 8.76 -1.01
CA THR A 40 4.19 10.22 -0.88
C THR A 40 2.87 10.66 -0.25
N LEU A 41 1.92 9.74 -0.05
CA LEU A 41 0.59 10.04 0.48
C LEU A 41 0.38 9.38 1.84
N PRO A 42 -0.25 10.07 2.81
CA PRO A 42 -0.59 9.50 4.12
C PRO A 42 -1.83 8.61 3.99
N VAL A 43 -1.67 7.45 3.34
CA VAL A 43 -2.74 6.47 3.11
C VAL A 43 -2.32 5.10 3.61
N HIS A 44 -3.26 4.39 4.21
CA HIS A 44 -3.12 2.98 4.55
C HIS A 44 -3.73 2.13 3.44
N ALA A 45 -2.92 1.26 2.83
CA ALA A 45 -3.33 0.37 1.75
C ALA A 45 -3.56 -1.06 2.24
N ARG A 46 -4.67 -1.68 1.86
CA ARG A 46 -5.01 -3.08 2.20
C ARG A 46 -5.61 -3.81 1.01
N ALA A 47 -5.00 -4.92 0.60
CA ALA A 47 -5.58 -5.78 -0.42
C ALA A 47 -6.89 -6.43 0.08
N LEU A 48 -7.94 -6.34 -0.73
CA LEU A 48 -9.27 -6.89 -0.44
C LEU A 48 -9.47 -8.24 -1.13
N ALA A 49 -9.20 -8.26 -2.44
CA ALA A 49 -9.40 -9.42 -3.29
C ALA A 49 -8.56 -9.29 -4.56
N ALA A 50 -8.24 -10.43 -5.18
CA ALA A 50 -7.61 -10.49 -6.48
C ALA A 50 -8.30 -11.49 -7.39
N TRP A 51 -8.28 -11.19 -8.69
CA TRP A 51 -8.83 -12.00 -9.76
C TRP A 51 -7.81 -12.11 -10.88
N ARG A 52 -7.81 -13.24 -11.58
CA ARG A 52 -7.00 -13.46 -12.77
C ARG A 52 -7.88 -13.83 -13.94
N LEU A 53 -7.58 -13.27 -15.11
CA LEU A 53 -8.13 -13.67 -16.40
C LEU A 53 -6.94 -13.76 -17.37
N GLU A 54 -6.68 -14.95 -17.91
CA GLU A 54 -5.55 -15.20 -18.82
C GLU A 54 -4.20 -14.73 -18.22
N ASP A 55 -3.48 -13.82 -18.89
CA ASP A 55 -2.23 -13.22 -18.43
C ASP A 55 -2.43 -11.98 -17.54
N GLN A 56 -3.68 -11.55 -17.32
CA GLN A 56 -3.99 -10.36 -16.54
C GLN A 56 -4.44 -10.68 -15.13
N TRP A 57 -4.00 -9.84 -14.21
CA TRP A 57 -4.31 -9.89 -12.81
C TRP A 57 -4.91 -8.57 -12.37
N VAL A 58 -5.99 -8.62 -11.61
CA VAL A 58 -6.62 -7.43 -11.02
C VAL A 58 -6.70 -7.61 -9.53
N THR A 59 -6.16 -6.64 -8.79
CA THR A 59 -6.24 -6.61 -7.33
C THR A 59 -7.01 -5.38 -6.88
N ALA A 60 -8.06 -5.58 -6.10
CA ALA A 60 -8.76 -4.51 -5.40
C ALA A 60 -8.03 -4.21 -4.09
N VAL A 61 -7.62 -2.96 -3.92
CA VAL A 61 -6.93 -2.44 -2.76
C VAL A 61 -7.78 -1.34 -2.13
N ARG A 62 -8.11 -1.49 -0.86
CA ARG A 62 -8.70 -0.41 -0.06
C ARG A 62 -7.60 0.59 0.28
N LEU A 63 -7.86 1.86 0.00
CA LEU A 63 -7.05 2.98 0.47
C LEU A 63 -7.85 3.72 1.52
N THR A 64 -7.23 4.00 2.67
CA THR A 64 -7.84 4.78 3.76
C THR A 64 -6.90 5.94 4.10
N ASN A 65 -7.41 7.16 4.05
CA ASN A 65 -6.67 8.36 4.42
C ASN A 65 -6.41 8.39 5.93
N THR A 66 -5.17 8.64 6.32
CA THR A 66 -4.78 8.75 7.73
C THR A 66 -4.57 10.21 8.17
N ALA A 67 -4.70 11.18 7.26
CA ALA A 67 -4.55 12.60 7.54
C ALA A 67 -5.90 13.31 7.70
N ALA A 68 -5.94 14.37 8.51
CA ALA A 68 -7.13 15.21 8.72
C ALA A 68 -7.41 16.21 7.58
N ARG A 69 -6.93 15.95 6.36
CA ARG A 69 -7.10 16.80 5.18
C ARG A 69 -7.56 15.99 3.97
N TRP A 70 -8.14 16.65 2.99
CA TRP A 70 -8.45 16.04 1.69
C TRP A 70 -7.16 15.64 0.96
N LEU A 71 -7.23 14.51 0.25
CA LEU A 71 -6.16 14.03 -0.62
C LEU A 71 -6.69 13.80 -2.03
N ASP A 72 -5.93 14.24 -3.03
CA ASP A 72 -6.15 13.90 -4.43
C ASP A 72 -5.29 12.71 -4.81
N LEU A 73 -5.90 11.72 -5.46
CA LEU A 73 -5.24 10.48 -5.87
C LEU A 73 -4.83 10.57 -7.34
N ASP A 74 -3.53 10.68 -7.57
CA ASP A 74 -2.95 10.59 -8.91
C ASP A 74 -2.46 9.17 -9.18
N PRO A 75 -2.92 8.49 -10.25
CA PRO A 75 -2.42 7.16 -10.61
C PRO A 75 -0.90 7.14 -10.85
N ARG A 76 -0.29 8.27 -11.22
CA ARG A 76 1.15 8.40 -11.47
C ARG A 76 1.99 8.41 -10.20
N ALA A 77 1.38 8.62 -9.04
CA ALA A 77 2.07 8.51 -7.75
C ALA A 77 2.29 7.04 -7.32
N LEU A 78 1.59 6.09 -7.96
CA LEU A 78 1.69 4.67 -7.64
C LEU A 78 3.08 4.13 -7.95
N GLN A 79 3.65 3.38 -7.03
CA GLN A 79 4.93 2.70 -7.20
C GLN A 79 4.74 1.21 -7.46
N GLY A 80 5.30 0.74 -8.56
CA GLY A 80 5.24 -0.66 -8.98
C GLY A 80 5.07 -0.81 -10.48
N ASN A 81 5.10 -2.06 -10.95
CA ASN A 81 4.92 -2.42 -12.35
C ASN A 81 3.44 -2.69 -12.65
N PHE A 82 2.67 -1.63 -12.88
CA PHE A 82 1.23 -1.73 -13.18
C PHE A 82 0.96 -1.42 -14.64
N VAL A 83 0.08 -2.22 -15.25
CA VAL A 83 -0.44 -1.96 -16.60
C VAL A 83 -1.50 -0.87 -16.57
N ALA A 84 -2.32 -0.87 -15.51
CA ALA A 84 -3.35 0.14 -15.30
C ALA A 84 -3.69 0.25 -13.82
N ALA A 85 -4.18 1.43 -13.44
CA ALA A 85 -4.67 1.73 -12.11
C ALA A 85 -5.95 2.56 -12.24
N THR A 86 -6.98 2.21 -11.47
CA THR A 86 -8.26 2.93 -11.49
C THR A 86 -8.78 3.10 -10.09
N PHE A 87 -8.98 4.35 -9.68
CA PHE A 87 -9.65 4.67 -8.42
C PHE A 87 -11.15 4.72 -8.63
N GLN A 88 -11.90 4.21 -7.67
CA GLN A 88 -13.35 4.38 -7.66
C GLN A 88 -13.75 5.83 -7.43
N HIS A 89 -13.06 6.50 -6.50
CA HIS A 89 -13.17 7.92 -6.25
C HIS A 89 -11.77 8.53 -6.34
N PRO A 90 -11.57 9.64 -7.09
CA PRO A 90 -10.25 10.25 -7.28
C PRO A 90 -9.79 11.07 -6.07
N ASN A 91 -10.61 11.23 -5.04
CA ASN A 91 -10.31 12.01 -3.85
C ASN A 91 -10.65 11.22 -2.59
N LEU A 92 -9.92 11.48 -1.50
CA LEU A 92 -10.22 11.00 -0.16
C LEU A 92 -10.51 12.17 0.75
N GLY A 93 -11.61 12.06 1.51
CA GLY A 93 -11.93 12.99 2.59
C GLY A 93 -10.99 12.82 3.79
N PRO A 94 -11.02 13.76 4.74
CA PRO A 94 -10.25 13.67 5.99
C PRO A 94 -10.49 12.36 6.75
N ALA A 95 -9.47 11.88 7.45
CA ALA A 95 -9.55 10.68 8.28
C ALA A 95 -10.74 10.73 9.25
N GLY A 96 -11.50 9.64 9.33
CA GLY A 96 -12.69 9.52 10.17
C GLY A 96 -13.97 10.05 9.52
N THR A 97 -13.90 10.57 8.29
CA THR A 97 -15.09 10.91 7.50
C THR A 97 -15.57 9.73 6.66
N PRO A 98 -16.85 9.66 6.26
CA PRO A 98 -17.34 8.59 5.38
C PRO A 98 -16.64 8.51 4.02
N SER A 99 -15.99 9.59 3.58
CA SER A 99 -15.24 9.69 2.33
C SER A 99 -13.74 9.43 2.51
N ASP A 100 -13.27 9.04 3.70
CA ASP A 100 -11.85 8.77 4.00
C ASP A 100 -11.32 7.50 3.33
N THR A 101 -12.19 6.74 2.67
CA THR A 101 -11.89 5.43 2.09
C THR A 101 -12.30 5.37 0.63
N THR A 102 -11.44 4.80 -0.20
CA THR A 102 -11.74 4.46 -1.60
C THR A 102 -11.18 3.08 -1.96
N VAL A 103 -11.55 2.59 -3.13
CA VAL A 103 -11.02 1.36 -3.70
C VAL A 103 -10.22 1.67 -4.94
N LEU A 104 -9.00 1.15 -4.99
CA LEU A 104 -8.09 1.18 -6.12
C LEU A 104 -8.07 -0.22 -6.77
N TYR A 105 -8.28 -0.28 -8.07
CA TYR A 105 -8.12 -1.48 -8.87
C TYR A 105 -6.78 -1.40 -9.60
N LEU A 106 -5.85 -2.29 -9.25
CA LEU A 106 -4.54 -2.42 -9.89
C LEU A 106 -4.55 -3.57 -10.87
N VAL A 107 -4.07 -3.32 -12.09
CA VAL A 107 -3.93 -4.33 -13.14
C VAL A 107 -2.45 -4.63 -13.37
N THR A 108 -2.08 -5.90 -13.30
CA THR A 108 -0.72 -6.40 -13.55
C THR A 108 -0.77 -7.48 -14.63
N ARG A 109 0.35 -7.70 -15.33
CA ARG A 109 0.45 -8.68 -16.43
C ARG A 109 1.51 -9.72 -16.13
N GLY A 110 1.16 -10.99 -16.29
CA GLY A 110 2.02 -12.15 -16.08
C GLY A 110 2.18 -12.57 -14.62
N HIS A 111 2.07 -11.63 -13.68
CA HIS A 111 2.31 -11.84 -12.25
C HIS A 111 1.29 -11.11 -11.38
N GLY A 112 1.18 -11.55 -10.12
CA GLY A 112 0.28 -10.95 -9.13
C GLY A 112 0.84 -9.66 -8.52
N LEU A 113 0.03 -8.99 -7.70
CA LEU A 113 0.41 -7.71 -7.07
C LEU A 113 1.70 -7.80 -6.26
N ALA A 114 1.94 -8.89 -5.54
CA ALA A 114 3.12 -9.05 -4.69
C ALA A 114 4.45 -8.96 -5.46
N GLU A 115 4.48 -9.48 -6.69
CA GLU A 115 5.66 -9.45 -7.56
C GLU A 115 5.77 -8.13 -8.35
N SER A 116 4.70 -7.34 -8.36
CA SER A 116 4.63 -6.05 -9.07
C SER A 116 5.09 -4.88 -8.20
N LEU A 117 5.17 -5.08 -6.88
CA LEU A 117 5.54 -4.04 -5.93
C LEU A 117 7.06 -3.88 -5.86
N LEU A 118 7.51 -2.66 -5.59
CA LEU A 118 8.90 -2.41 -5.25
C LEU A 118 9.21 -3.00 -3.87
N PRO A 119 10.44 -3.51 -3.64
CA PRO A 119 10.86 -3.95 -2.32
C PRO A 119 10.68 -2.83 -1.31
N ALA A 120 10.03 -3.13 -0.18
CA ALA A 120 10.02 -2.24 0.97
C ALA A 120 11.45 -2.16 1.52
N LEU A 121 12.18 -1.11 1.16
CA LEU A 121 13.46 -0.81 1.78
C LEU A 121 13.19 -0.41 3.23
N SER A 122 13.45 -1.30 4.17
CA SER A 122 13.44 -0.94 5.59
C SER A 122 14.54 0.12 5.83
N PRO A 123 14.24 1.23 6.52
CA PRO A 123 15.28 2.18 6.91
C PRO A 123 16.33 1.43 7.73
N ILE A 124 17.59 1.44 7.26
CA ILE A 124 18.70 0.86 7.99
C ILE A 124 18.89 1.66 9.27
N ASP A 125 18.82 0.99 10.42
CA ASP A 125 19.14 1.59 11.71
C ASP A 125 20.65 1.88 11.79
N ALA A 126 21.02 3.13 11.56
CA ALA A 126 22.42 3.54 11.54
C ALA A 126 23.07 3.54 12.95
N SER A 127 22.27 3.49 14.02
CA SER A 127 22.75 3.39 15.40
C SER A 127 23.50 2.08 15.67
N VAL A 128 23.21 1.02 14.90
CA VAL A 128 23.90 -0.28 15.01
C VAL A 128 25.40 -0.19 14.67
N ASN A 129 25.80 0.79 13.84
CA ASN A 129 27.20 0.97 13.44
C ASN A 129 27.92 2.09 14.20
N LEU A 130 27.30 2.69 15.22
CA LEU A 130 27.95 3.75 15.98
C LEU A 130 28.94 3.14 16.98
N PRO A 131 30.25 3.46 16.91
CA PRO A 131 31.20 3.02 17.93
C PRO A 131 30.81 3.61 19.30
N PRO A 132 30.99 2.86 20.40
CA PRO A 132 30.63 3.34 21.73
C PRO A 132 31.42 4.60 22.07
N ALA A 133 30.71 5.71 22.26
CA ALA A 133 31.23 6.98 22.73
C ALA A 133 31.59 6.90 24.22
N ALA A 134 32.62 6.13 24.57
CA ALA A 134 33.12 6.01 25.93
C ALA A 134 34.62 5.68 25.94
N ALA A 135 35.44 6.54 25.31
CA ALA A 135 36.90 6.47 25.45
C ALA A 135 37.60 7.83 25.32
N ALA A 136 36.90 8.95 25.49
CA ALA A 136 37.50 10.28 25.49
C ALA A 136 37.35 10.95 26.86
N GLY A 137 38.38 10.79 27.70
CA GLY A 137 38.86 11.84 28.60
C GLY A 137 38.18 11.99 29.96
N SER A 138 38.38 11.02 30.87
CA SER A 138 38.52 11.37 32.30
C SER A 138 40.00 11.62 32.56
N THR A 139 40.41 12.88 32.62
CA THR A 139 41.70 13.26 33.19
C THR A 139 41.42 14.27 34.29
N GLY A 140 41.94 13.94 35.47
CA GLY A 140 41.56 14.51 36.75
C GLY A 140 41.82 16.00 36.91
N GLY A 141 41.02 16.61 37.78
CA GLY A 141 41.28 17.90 38.40
C GLY A 141 40.99 17.77 39.89
N ALA A 142 42.06 17.82 40.69
CA ALA A 142 42.07 17.51 42.10
C ALA A 142 41.40 18.58 42.97
N ARG A 143 41.06 18.14 44.19
CA ARG A 143 40.72 18.93 45.38
C ARG A 143 41.62 20.16 45.55
N ASP A 144 41.06 21.27 46.05
CA ASP A 144 41.41 21.73 47.40
C ASP A 144 40.42 22.77 47.94
N GLU A 145 40.26 22.73 49.25
CA GLU A 145 39.26 23.39 50.09
C GLU A 145 39.96 24.48 50.89
N LYS A 146 39.51 25.74 50.79
CA LYS A 146 39.28 26.63 51.95
C LYS A 146 38.63 27.95 51.59
#